data_AF-A0A0L8GHR2-F1
#
_entry.id   AF-A0A0L8GHR2-F1
#
_cell.length_a   1.000
_cell.length_b   1.000
_cell.length_c   1.000
_cell.angle_alpha   90.00
_cell.angle_beta   90.00
_cell.angle_gamma   90.00
#
_symmetry.space_group_name_H-M   'P 1'
#
loop_
_entity.id
_entity.type
_entity.pdbx_description
1 polymer ?
#
loop_
_entity_poly.entity_id
_entity_poly.type
_entity_poly.pdbx_seq_one_letter_code
_entity_poly.pdbx_strand_id
1 'polypeptide(L)'
;MHLVNEIVRYVPAGVTIPTSLSPPTPVYLCVDNINTNASPISIPSSSMEMVWHGEFDRLFCQYFPDQWHLLSTHYPPSNRWRTFKDSAKVRFSCQQCGHGWTSMKGRVIFWFHLNFATSSGYVMFKLYGQQCMRCKNGCYEPAMWYPEEVVKVSELTFHYYICLCFCFRLDNSRKTETFNARSKNETSTRNTQNNQKQKTT
;
A
#
# COMPACT_ATOMS: atom_id res chain seq x y z
N MET A 1 32.39 25.16 10.39
CA MET A 1 32.16 26.62 10.29
C MET A 1 31.91 26.96 8.82
N HIS A 2 30.66 27.19 8.44
CA HIS A 2 30.25 28.17 7.42
C HIS A 2 28.75 28.40 7.60
N LEU A 3 28.45 29.52 8.26
CA LEU A 3 27.16 30.20 8.32
C LEU A 3 27.10 31.18 7.15
N VAL A 4 26.00 31.19 6.42
CA VAL A 4 25.44 32.33 5.66
C VAL A 4 24.03 31.94 5.24
N ASN A 5 23.00 32.77 5.22
CA ASN A 5 22.67 34.04 5.85
C ASN A 5 21.15 34.14 5.66
N GLU A 6 20.41 34.41 6.73
CA GLU A 6 19.00 34.78 6.66
C GLU A 6 18.84 36.10 5.89
N ILE A 7 17.93 36.13 4.92
CA ILE A 7 17.38 37.38 4.39
C ILE A 7 15.91 37.41 4.81
N VAL A 8 15.67 38.00 5.98
CA VAL A 8 14.36 38.47 6.41
C VAL A 8 14.00 39.67 5.54
N ARG A 9 13.04 39.52 4.63
CA ARG A 9 12.41 40.65 3.94
C ARG A 9 11.18 41.09 4.71
N TYR A 10 11.29 42.25 5.33
CA TYR A 10 10.19 43.01 5.94
C TYR A 10 9.24 43.49 4.82
N VAL A 11 7.94 43.19 4.92
CA VAL A 11 6.90 43.71 4.01
C VAL A 11 6.03 44.68 4.82
N PRO A 12 5.70 45.90 4.32
CA PRO A 12 4.99 46.90 5.10
C PRO A 12 3.53 46.50 5.31
N ALA A 13 2.98 46.85 6.48
CA ALA A 13 1.58 46.69 6.81
C ALA A 13 0.70 47.59 5.91
N GLY A 14 -0.36 47.00 5.35
CA GLY A 14 -1.45 47.77 4.74
C GLY A 14 -1.80 47.43 3.30
N VAL A 15 -2.08 46.16 3.00
CA VAL A 15 -2.92 45.79 1.83
C VAL A 15 -3.83 44.64 2.25
N THR A 16 -5.14 44.91 2.32
CA THR A 16 -6.16 43.87 2.49
C THR A 16 -6.28 43.08 1.18
N ILE A 17 -5.77 41.86 1.16
CA ILE A 17 -5.94 40.91 0.05
C ILE A 17 -7.24 40.14 0.30
N PRO A 18 -8.20 40.10 -0.64
CA PRO A 18 -9.40 39.27 -0.49
C PRO A 18 -9.02 37.79 -0.53
N THR A 19 -9.26 37.08 0.57
CA THR A 19 -9.09 35.64 0.70
C THR A 19 -10.18 34.90 -0.07
N SER A 20 -9.94 34.56 -1.33
CA SER A 20 -10.75 33.56 -2.04
C SER A 20 -9.95 32.96 -3.19
N LEU A 21 -9.08 32.01 -2.87
CA LEU A 21 -8.58 31.04 -3.84
C LEU A 21 -9.22 29.70 -3.48
N SER A 22 -10.32 29.39 -4.16
CA SER A 22 -10.83 28.02 -4.24
C SER A 22 -9.72 27.13 -4.82
N PRO A 23 -9.41 25.99 -4.20
CA PRO A 23 -8.43 25.07 -4.77
C PRO A 23 -8.93 24.56 -6.13
N PRO A 24 -8.02 24.25 -7.07
CA PRO A 24 -8.40 23.75 -8.39
C PRO A 24 -9.23 22.48 -8.22
N THR A 25 -10.47 22.50 -8.73
CA THR A 25 -11.33 21.33 -8.82
C THR A 25 -10.74 20.33 -9.81
N PRO A 26 -10.30 19.14 -9.38
CA PRO A 26 -10.04 18.07 -10.34
C PRO A 26 -11.38 17.64 -10.95
N VAL A 27 -11.50 17.77 -12.26
CA VAL A 27 -12.64 17.28 -13.03
C VAL A 27 -12.55 15.76 -13.08
N TYR A 28 -13.23 15.08 -12.15
CA TYR A 28 -13.46 13.64 -12.28
C TYR A 28 -14.71 13.43 -13.13
N LEU A 29 -14.50 13.18 -14.42
CA LEU A 29 -15.55 12.70 -15.31
C LEU A 29 -16.04 11.34 -14.81
N CYS A 30 -17.34 11.22 -14.54
CA CYS A 30 -18.00 9.91 -14.48
C CYS A 30 -18.05 9.37 -15.91
N VAL A 31 -17.13 8.48 -16.28
CA VAL A 31 -17.19 7.79 -17.57
C VAL A 31 -17.88 6.45 -17.36
N ASP A 32 -19.11 6.35 -17.88
CA ASP A 32 -19.76 5.08 -18.14
C ASP A 32 -19.04 4.36 -19.30
N ASN A 33 -18.61 3.13 -19.02
CA ASN A 33 -18.43 2.01 -19.95
C ASN A 33 -17.66 2.25 -21.27
N ILE A 34 -16.34 1.95 -21.28
CA ILE A 34 -15.64 1.52 -22.50
C ILE A 34 -14.80 0.27 -22.20
N ASN A 35 -15.19 -0.81 -22.88
CA ASN A 35 -14.49 -2.08 -23.02
C ASN A 35 -13.24 -1.88 -23.89
N THR A 36 -12.02 -2.03 -23.36
CA THR A 36 -10.81 -2.14 -24.21
C THR A 36 -9.75 -3.06 -23.58
N ASN A 37 -9.42 -4.12 -24.32
CA ASN A 37 -8.26 -4.97 -24.12
C ASN A 37 -6.98 -4.20 -24.50
N ALA A 38 -6.22 -3.77 -23.49
CA ALA A 38 -4.76 -3.60 -23.51
C ALA A 38 -4.38 -3.09 -22.11
N SER A 39 -3.46 -3.76 -21.41
CA SER A 39 -2.93 -3.26 -20.13
C SER A 39 -2.02 -2.06 -20.39
N PRO A 40 -2.32 -0.84 -19.89
CA PRO A 40 -1.36 0.23 -19.83
C PRO A 40 -0.73 0.23 -18.44
N ILE A 41 0.61 0.23 -18.38
CA ILE A 41 1.34 0.59 -17.17
C ILE A 41 0.86 1.98 -16.76
N SER A 42 0.15 2.06 -15.64
CA SER A 42 -0.50 3.28 -15.15
C SER A 42 0.55 4.28 -14.67
N ILE A 43 0.77 5.32 -15.47
CA ILE A 43 1.50 6.52 -15.03
C ILE A 43 0.62 7.21 -13.97
N PRO A 44 1.14 7.51 -12.76
CA PRO A 44 0.30 8.07 -11.70
C PRO A 44 -0.17 9.48 -12.10
N SER A 45 -1.48 9.64 -12.24
CA SER A 45 -2.11 10.80 -12.89
C SER A 45 -2.54 11.90 -11.91
N SER A 46 -2.30 11.72 -10.61
CA SER A 46 -2.63 12.71 -9.58
C SER A 46 -1.53 12.87 -8.53
N SER A 47 -1.41 14.08 -7.96
CA SER A 47 -0.43 14.38 -6.91
C SER A 47 -0.49 13.42 -5.72
N MET A 48 -1.66 12.91 -5.37
CA MET A 48 -1.80 11.99 -4.22
C MET A 48 -1.38 10.57 -4.54
N GLU A 49 -1.54 10.12 -5.78
CA GLU A 49 -1.07 8.81 -6.23
C GLU A 49 0.46 8.73 -6.08
N MET A 50 1.18 9.81 -6.41
CA MET A 50 2.62 9.91 -6.18
C MET A 50 3.00 9.77 -4.69
N VAL A 51 2.18 10.30 -3.77
CA VAL A 51 2.46 10.17 -2.33
C VAL A 51 2.30 8.71 -1.88
N TRP A 52 1.24 8.02 -2.31
CA TRP A 52 1.03 6.60 -2.01
C TRP A 52 2.18 5.74 -2.55
N HIS A 53 2.57 5.96 -3.80
CA HIS A 53 3.68 5.23 -4.42
C HIS A 53 5.03 5.58 -3.78
N GLY A 54 5.28 6.85 -3.45
CA GLY A 54 6.51 7.27 -2.79
C GLY A 54 6.69 6.61 -1.43
N GLU A 55 5.65 6.55 -0.60
CA GLU A 55 5.71 5.86 0.69
C GLU A 55 5.88 4.34 0.53
N PHE A 56 5.21 3.76 -0.46
CA PHE A 56 5.39 2.35 -0.80
C PHE A 56 6.82 2.04 -1.22
N ASP A 57 7.39 2.78 -2.18
CA ASP A 57 8.75 2.56 -2.67
C ASP A 57 9.76 2.75 -1.54
N ARG A 58 9.60 3.80 -0.72
CA ARG A 58 10.46 4.06 0.45
C ARG A 58 10.47 2.88 1.43
N LEU A 59 9.31 2.28 1.68
CA LEU A 59 9.19 1.19 2.65
C LEU A 59 9.62 -0.16 2.07
N PHE A 60 9.32 -0.44 0.80
CA PHE A 60 9.51 -1.76 0.19
C PHE A 60 10.81 -1.94 -0.59
N CYS A 61 11.51 -0.87 -0.99
CA CYS A 61 12.74 -0.97 -1.77
C CYS A 61 13.87 -1.77 -1.08
N GLN A 62 13.84 -1.87 0.24
CA GLN A 62 14.86 -2.60 1.01
C GLN A 62 14.66 -4.13 1.02
N TYR A 63 13.53 -4.68 0.53
CA TYR A 63 13.22 -6.11 0.64
C TYR A 63 13.62 -6.95 -0.58
N PHE A 64 14.85 -6.77 -1.05
CA PHE A 64 15.44 -7.66 -2.06
C PHE A 64 15.54 -9.11 -1.53
N PRO A 65 15.30 -10.16 -2.35
CA PRO A 65 15.07 -10.15 -3.80
C PRO A 65 13.61 -9.98 -4.23
N ASP A 66 12.67 -9.78 -3.30
CA ASP A 66 11.25 -9.72 -3.64
C ASP A 66 10.92 -8.43 -4.42
N GLN A 67 10.23 -8.58 -5.55
CA GLN A 67 9.73 -7.47 -6.34
C GLN A 67 8.32 -7.12 -5.89
N TRP A 68 8.15 -5.92 -5.33
CA TRP A 68 6.88 -5.46 -4.78
C TRP A 68 6.17 -4.48 -5.71
N HIS A 69 4.85 -4.63 -5.83
CA HIS A 69 4.00 -3.76 -6.65
C HIS A 69 2.83 -3.19 -5.84
N LEU A 70 2.55 -1.89 -6.00
CA LEU A 70 1.38 -1.22 -5.46
C LEU A 70 0.34 -0.99 -6.55
N LEU A 71 -0.92 -1.37 -6.30
CA LEU A 71 -2.01 -1.28 -7.28
C LEU A 71 -3.29 -0.76 -6.60
N SER A 72 -4.01 0.15 -7.26
CA SER A 72 -5.36 0.51 -6.84
C SER A 72 -6.38 -0.54 -7.30
N THR A 73 -7.46 -0.75 -6.54
CA THR A 73 -8.54 -1.67 -6.93
C THR A 73 -9.92 -1.19 -6.46
N HIS A 74 -10.95 -1.52 -7.26
CA HIS A 74 -12.35 -1.32 -6.88
C HIS A 74 -12.95 -2.52 -6.14
N TYR A 75 -12.37 -3.71 -6.30
CA TYR A 75 -12.88 -4.96 -5.75
C TYR A 75 -11.83 -5.65 -4.89
N PRO A 76 -12.23 -6.34 -3.81
CA PRO A 76 -11.29 -7.14 -3.05
C PRO A 76 -10.69 -8.22 -3.97
N PRO A 77 -9.38 -8.51 -3.87
CA PRO A 77 -8.78 -9.65 -4.53
C PRO A 77 -9.23 -10.96 -3.85
N SER A 78 -8.51 -12.05 -4.08
CA SER A 78 -8.78 -13.34 -3.42
C SER A 78 -8.83 -13.18 -1.89
N ASN A 79 -9.81 -13.86 -1.27
CA ASN A 79 -9.99 -13.94 0.19
C ASN A 79 -8.77 -14.50 0.96
N ARG A 80 -7.78 -15.07 0.27
CA ARG A 80 -6.53 -15.56 0.88
C ARG A 80 -5.49 -14.47 1.15
N TRP A 81 -5.71 -13.25 0.63
CA TRP A 81 -4.80 -12.13 0.82
C TRP A 81 -4.94 -11.56 2.23
N ARG A 82 -3.80 -11.18 2.85
CA ARG A 82 -3.86 -10.55 4.18
C ARG A 82 -4.48 -9.17 4.04
N THR A 83 -5.50 -8.90 4.84
CA THR A 83 -6.28 -7.66 4.73
C THR A 83 -6.03 -6.77 5.94
N PHE A 84 -5.77 -5.49 5.69
CA PHE A 84 -5.66 -4.44 6.70
C PHE A 84 -6.62 -3.31 6.39
N LYS A 85 -7.24 -2.74 7.43
CA LYS A 85 -8.18 -1.65 7.29
C LYS A 85 -7.76 -0.55 8.24
N ASP A 86 -7.76 0.68 7.76
CA ASP A 86 -7.45 1.83 8.59
C ASP A 86 -8.42 2.99 8.31
N SER A 87 -8.49 3.93 9.25
CA SER A 87 -9.26 5.16 9.14
C SER A 87 -8.38 6.37 9.43
N ALA A 88 -8.53 7.39 8.60
CA ALA A 88 -7.74 8.61 8.71
C ALA A 88 -8.60 9.86 8.56
N LYS A 89 -8.00 11.01 8.86
CA LYS A 89 -8.59 12.31 8.57
C LYS A 89 -8.53 12.58 7.06
N VAL A 90 -9.67 12.86 6.44
CA VAL A 90 -9.76 13.18 5.01
C VAL A 90 -10.74 14.33 4.78
N ARG A 91 -10.74 14.88 3.56
CA ARG A 91 -11.71 15.87 3.09
C ARG A 91 -12.56 15.29 1.96
N PHE A 92 -13.79 15.76 1.85
CA PHE A 92 -14.70 15.48 0.75
C PHE A 92 -15.26 16.79 0.21
N SER A 93 -15.70 16.78 -1.05
CA SER A 93 -16.41 17.88 -1.68
C SER A 93 -17.52 17.29 -2.54
N CYS A 94 -18.76 17.68 -2.27
CA CYS A 94 -19.89 17.23 -3.06
C CYS A 94 -19.88 17.91 -4.42
N GLN A 95 -19.88 17.11 -5.49
CA GLN A 95 -19.87 17.64 -6.86
C GLN A 95 -21.21 18.28 -7.25
N GLN A 96 -22.31 17.92 -6.58
CA GLN A 96 -23.64 18.45 -6.89
C GLN A 96 -23.94 19.78 -6.20
N CYS A 97 -23.67 19.88 -4.89
CA CYS A 97 -24.04 21.07 -4.10
C CYS A 97 -22.84 21.90 -3.62
N GLY A 98 -21.60 21.51 -3.96
CA GLY A 98 -20.38 22.18 -3.52
C GLY A 98 -20.09 22.08 -2.02
N HIS A 99 -20.89 21.34 -1.26
CA HIS A 99 -20.67 21.17 0.17
C HIS A 99 -19.39 20.38 0.44
N GLY A 100 -18.41 21.01 1.06
CA GLY A 100 -17.20 20.37 1.56
C GLY A 100 -17.29 20.01 3.03
N TRP A 101 -16.70 18.87 3.41
CA TRP A 101 -16.58 18.46 4.82
C TRP A 101 -15.31 17.66 5.06
N THR A 102 -14.86 17.62 6.31
CA THR A 102 -13.78 16.74 6.77
C THR A 102 -14.34 15.57 7.58
N SER A 103 -13.67 14.43 7.56
CA SER A 103 -14.10 13.24 8.28
C SER A 103 -12.89 12.51 8.87
N MET A 104 -12.99 12.08 10.12
CA MET A 104 -12.04 11.13 10.73
C MET A 104 -12.33 9.67 10.34
N LYS A 105 -13.27 9.46 9.41
CA LYS A 105 -13.75 8.15 8.95
C LYS A 105 -13.39 7.91 7.48
N GLY A 106 -12.31 8.52 6.98
CA GLY A 106 -11.77 8.21 5.67
C GLY A 106 -11.18 6.81 5.69
N ARG A 107 -11.78 5.85 4.99
CA ARG A 107 -11.38 4.44 5.08
C ARG A 107 -10.47 4.04 3.93
N VAL A 108 -9.41 3.33 4.27
CA VAL A 108 -8.56 2.61 3.33
C VAL A 108 -8.54 1.12 3.70
N ILE A 109 -8.53 0.27 2.69
CA ILE A 109 -8.25 -1.15 2.86
C ILE A 109 -7.06 -1.52 1.99
N PHE A 110 -6.12 -2.23 2.58
CA PHE A 110 -4.97 -2.83 1.91
C PHE A 110 -5.10 -4.34 1.90
N TRP A 111 -4.73 -4.95 0.78
CA TRP A 111 -4.58 -6.39 0.61
C TRP A 111 -3.14 -6.70 0.22
N PHE A 112 -2.54 -7.65 0.92
CA PHE A 112 -1.16 -8.04 0.71
C PHE A 112 -1.05 -9.51 0.33
N HIS A 113 -0.18 -9.77 -0.64
CA HIS A 113 0.18 -11.11 -1.05
C HIS A 113 1.64 -11.16 -1.48
N LEU A 114 2.33 -12.21 -1.06
CA LEU A 114 3.68 -12.52 -1.50
C LEU A 114 3.67 -13.92 -2.09
N ASN A 115 4.04 -14.04 -3.36
CA ASN A 115 4.29 -15.30 -4.00
C ASN A 115 5.75 -15.70 -3.81
N PHE A 116 6.01 -16.65 -2.91
CA PHE A 116 7.36 -17.14 -2.62
C PHE A 116 8.01 -17.88 -3.79
N ALA A 117 7.23 -18.42 -4.74
CA ALA A 117 7.79 -19.14 -5.89
C ALA A 117 8.37 -18.18 -6.93
N THR A 118 7.77 -17.00 -7.09
CA THR A 118 8.22 -15.98 -8.06
C THR A 118 8.94 -14.81 -7.42
N SER A 119 9.01 -14.77 -6.08
CA SER A 119 9.49 -13.60 -5.32
C SER A 119 8.75 -12.32 -5.71
N SER A 120 7.45 -12.40 -5.98
CA SER A 120 6.63 -11.25 -6.38
C SER A 120 5.62 -10.91 -5.29
N GLY A 121 5.71 -9.69 -4.76
CA GLY A 121 4.84 -9.13 -3.76
C GLY A 121 3.85 -8.13 -4.36
N TYR A 122 2.63 -8.11 -3.82
CA TYR A 122 1.57 -7.23 -4.27
C TYR A 122 0.89 -6.60 -3.07
N VAL A 123 0.68 -5.29 -3.16
CA VAL A 123 -0.14 -4.49 -2.27
C VAL A 123 -1.25 -3.88 -3.12
N MET A 124 -2.47 -4.34 -2.94
CA MET A 124 -3.64 -3.72 -3.54
C MET A 124 -4.32 -2.83 -2.53
N PHE A 125 -4.85 -1.69 -2.94
CA PHE A 125 -5.56 -0.80 -2.02
C PHE A 125 -6.85 -0.22 -2.61
N LYS A 126 -7.80 0.08 -1.73
CA LYS A 126 -9.06 0.77 -2.06
C LYS A 126 -9.32 1.91 -1.09
N LEU A 127 -9.56 3.09 -1.65
CA LEU A 127 -10.02 4.26 -0.91
C LEU A 127 -11.54 4.35 -0.99
N TYR A 128 -12.19 4.51 0.15
CA TYR A 128 -13.66 4.60 0.21
C TYR A 128 -14.13 6.05 0.20
N GLY A 129 -15.18 6.31 -0.58
CA GLY A 129 -15.89 7.58 -0.58
C GLY A 129 -16.86 7.74 0.59
N GLN A 130 -17.48 8.91 0.71
CA GLN A 130 -18.58 9.20 1.63
C GLN A 130 -19.72 9.93 0.92
N GLN A 131 -20.96 9.63 1.31
CA GLN A 131 -22.14 10.30 0.75
C GLN A 131 -22.30 11.70 1.33
N CYS A 132 -22.74 12.64 0.50
CA CYS A 132 -23.06 13.99 0.95
C CYS A 132 -24.32 13.98 1.83
N MET A 133 -24.22 14.55 3.04
CA MET A 133 -25.35 14.64 3.98
C MET A 133 -26.45 15.61 3.55
N ARG A 134 -26.16 16.54 2.64
CA ARG A 134 -27.14 17.51 2.11
C ARG A 134 -27.95 16.90 0.96
N CYS A 135 -27.28 16.34 -0.04
CA CYS A 135 -27.95 15.78 -1.21
C CYS A 135 -28.62 14.44 -0.91
N LYS A 136 -27.98 13.57 -0.11
CA LYS A 136 -28.45 12.20 0.19
C LYS A 136 -28.88 11.41 -1.07
N ASN A 137 -28.20 11.66 -2.18
CA ASN A 137 -28.51 11.12 -3.52
C ASN A 137 -28.06 9.66 -3.73
N GLY A 138 -27.44 9.03 -2.73
CA GLY A 138 -26.88 7.68 -2.84
C GLY A 138 -25.46 7.61 -3.42
N CYS A 139 -24.97 8.68 -4.04
CA CYS A 139 -23.64 8.74 -4.64
C CYS A 139 -22.55 8.97 -3.59
N TYR A 140 -21.40 8.32 -3.77
CA TYR A 140 -20.24 8.47 -2.89
C TYR A 140 -19.24 9.45 -3.49
N GLU A 141 -18.88 10.47 -2.72
CA GLU A 141 -17.84 11.42 -3.10
C GLU A 141 -16.46 10.83 -2.77
N PRO A 142 -15.47 10.92 -3.67
CA PRO A 142 -14.13 10.42 -3.43
C PRO A 142 -13.44 11.19 -2.30
N ALA A 143 -12.64 10.49 -1.50
CA ALA A 143 -11.87 11.09 -0.42
C ALA A 143 -10.63 11.82 -0.97
N MET A 144 -10.45 13.08 -0.56
CA MET A 144 -9.21 13.83 -0.71
C MET A 144 -8.37 13.62 0.54
N TRP A 145 -7.30 12.86 0.39
CA TRP A 145 -6.37 12.52 1.46
C TRP A 145 -5.34 13.63 1.68
N TYR A 146 -4.91 13.82 2.92
CA TYR A 146 -3.76 14.66 3.23
C TYR A 146 -2.47 13.83 3.15
N PRO A 147 -1.36 14.36 2.62
CA PRO A 147 -0.11 13.63 2.52
C PRO A 147 0.36 13.03 3.86
N GLU A 148 0.26 13.78 4.95
CA GLU A 148 0.67 13.33 6.28
C GLU A 148 -0.18 12.16 6.81
N GLU A 149 -1.45 12.06 6.40
CA GLU A 149 -2.32 10.95 6.77
C GLU A 149 -1.97 9.70 5.95
N VAL A 150 -1.56 9.86 4.68
CA VAL A 150 -1.03 8.78 3.85
C VAL A 150 0.23 8.17 4.43
N VAL A 151 1.18 9.00 4.88
CA VAL A 151 2.41 8.54 5.54
C VAL A 151 2.07 7.71 6.77
N LYS A 152 1.22 8.23 7.66
CA LYS A 152 0.83 7.52 8.90
C LYS A 152 0.23 6.13 8.64
N VAL A 153 -0.80 6.05 7.78
CA VAL A 153 -1.47 4.77 7.53
C VAL A 153 -0.55 3.78 6.79
N SER A 154 0.32 4.27 5.90
CA SER A 154 1.27 3.43 5.15
C SER A 154 2.34 2.87 6.08
N GLU A 155 2.95 3.70 6.93
CA GLU A 155 3.96 3.26 7.90
C GLU A 155 3.40 2.22 8.87
N LEU A 156 2.23 2.48 9.47
CA LEU A 156 1.61 1.55 10.41
C LEU A 156 1.25 0.23 9.74
N THR A 157 0.62 0.28 8.56
CA THR A 157 0.11 -0.92 7.90
C THR A 157 1.23 -1.74 7.27
N PHE A 158 2.12 -1.10 6.50
CA PHE A 158 3.14 -1.80 5.73
C PHE A 158 4.18 -2.41 6.66
N HIS A 159 4.67 -1.64 7.64
CA HIS A 159 5.67 -2.13 8.59
C HIS A 159 5.15 -3.36 9.37
N TYR A 160 3.89 -3.32 9.80
CA TYR A 160 3.27 -4.45 10.48
C TYR A 160 3.20 -5.70 9.59
N TYR A 161 2.74 -5.56 8.33
CA TYR A 161 2.66 -6.69 7.41
C TYR A 161 4.04 -7.26 7.06
N ILE A 162 5.02 -6.41 6.80
CA ILE A 162 6.40 -6.84 6.52
C ILE A 162 6.94 -7.66 7.70
N CYS A 163 6.79 -7.16 8.92
CA CYS A 163 7.23 -7.85 10.13
C CYS A 163 6.57 -9.24 10.23
N LEU A 164 5.27 -9.35 9.96
CA LEU A 164 4.58 -10.63 9.90
C LEU A 164 5.10 -11.55 8.79
N CYS A 165 5.32 -11.05 7.58
CA CYS A 165 5.79 -11.85 6.45
C CYS A 165 7.21 -12.38 6.65
N PHE A 166 8.12 -11.56 7.19
CA PHE A 166 9.48 -12.00 7.47
C PHE A 166 9.54 -12.99 8.63
N CYS A 167 8.78 -12.78 9.72
CA CYS A 167 8.63 -13.78 10.78
C CYS A 167 8.13 -15.12 10.20
N PHE A 168 7.12 -15.08 9.32
CA PHE A 168 6.60 -16.29 8.67
C PHE A 168 7.60 -16.95 7.71
N ARG A 169 8.41 -16.17 6.98
CA ARG A 169 9.48 -16.70 6.13
C ARG A 169 10.54 -17.42 6.96
N LEU A 170 10.99 -16.82 8.07
CA LEU A 170 11.94 -17.45 9.00
C LEU A 170 11.39 -18.76 9.59
N ASP A 171 10.10 -18.83 9.88
CA ASP A 171 9.46 -20.06 10.35
C ASP A 171 9.42 -21.17 9.29
N ASN A 172 9.14 -20.83 8.03
CA ASN A 172 9.16 -21.81 6.95
C ASN A 172 10.57 -22.29 6.61
N SER A 173 11.56 -21.40 6.57
CA SER A 173 12.96 -21.78 6.34
C SER A 173 13.44 -22.82 7.37
N ARG A 174 13.14 -22.60 8.66
CA ARG A 174 13.47 -23.55 9.74
C ARG A 174 12.77 -24.91 9.58
N LYS A 175 11.52 -24.93 9.10
CA LYS A 175 10.79 -26.19 8.82
C LYS A 175 11.36 -26.93 7.61
N THR A 176 11.77 -26.23 6.57
CA THR A 176 12.40 -26.85 5.39
C THR A 176 13.77 -27.41 5.71
N GLU A 177 14.57 -26.71 6.53
CA GLU A 177 15.86 -27.19 7.02
C GLU A 177 15.72 -28.45 7.89
N THR A 178 14.78 -28.46 8.83
CA THR A 178 14.52 -29.63 9.68
C THR A 178 14.01 -30.83 8.89
N PHE A 179 13.16 -30.62 7.88
CA PHE A 179 12.74 -31.69 6.96
C PHE A 179 13.92 -32.25 6.16
N ASN A 180 14.77 -31.39 5.61
CA ASN A 180 15.95 -31.81 4.84
C ASN A 180 17.04 -32.47 5.70
N ALA A 181 17.18 -32.07 6.97
CA ALA A 181 18.07 -32.74 7.92
C ALA A 181 17.57 -34.15 8.27
N ARG A 182 16.26 -34.32 8.44
CA ARG A 182 15.63 -35.62 8.70
C ARG A 182 15.76 -36.58 7.52
N SER A 183 15.54 -36.12 6.29
CA SER A 183 15.65 -36.95 5.09
C SER A 183 17.11 -37.40 4.81
N LYS A 184 18.10 -36.54 5.09
CA LYS A 184 19.52 -36.90 5.02
C LYS A 184 19.90 -37.96 6.04
N ASN A 185 19.39 -37.87 7.27
CA ASN A 185 19.64 -38.87 8.30
C ASN A 185 19.03 -40.23 7.92
N GLU A 186 17.79 -40.26 7.42
CA GLU A 186 17.13 -41.51 6.99
C GLU A 186 17.88 -42.20 5.82
N THR A 187 18.44 -41.41 4.90
CA THR A 187 19.25 -41.92 3.78
C THR A 187 20.61 -42.45 4.26
N SER A 188 21.24 -41.79 5.23
CA SER A 188 22.51 -42.25 5.81
C SER A 188 22.33 -43.57 6.58
N THR A 189 21.29 -43.69 7.41
CA THR A 189 21.02 -44.92 8.19
C THR A 189 20.74 -46.13 7.29
N ARG A 190 20.03 -45.90 6.17
CA ARG A 190 19.73 -46.96 5.19
C ARG A 190 20.98 -47.43 4.42
N ASN A 191 21.91 -46.53 4.12
CA ASN A 191 23.19 -46.88 3.48
C ASN A 191 24.14 -47.64 4.42
N THR A 192 24.14 -47.32 5.72
CA THR A 192 24.93 -48.06 6.72
C THR A 192 24.42 -49.49 6.91
N GLN A 193 23.09 -49.71 6.90
CA GLN A 193 22.49 -51.03 6.99
C GLN A 193 22.77 -51.91 5.75
N ASN A 194 22.79 -51.32 4.56
CA ASN A 194 23.12 -52.05 3.32
C ASN A 194 24.60 -52.47 3.25
N ASN A 195 25.52 -51.63 3.75
CA ASN A 195 26.96 -51.97 3.80
C ASN A 195 27.29 -53.03 4.87
N GLN A 196 26.51 -53.15 5.94
CA GLN A 196 26.67 -54.25 6.92
C GLN A 196 26.18 -55.59 6.38
N LYS A 197 25.24 -55.60 5.42
CA LYS A 197 24.68 -56.82 4.82
C LYS A 197 25.57 -57.45 3.74
N GLN A 198 26.55 -56.70 3.22
CA GLN A 198 27.50 -57.17 2.19
C GLN A 198 28.84 -57.69 2.75
N LYS A 199 29.08 -57.60 4.06
CA LYS A 199 30.33 -58.08 4.72
C LYS A 199 30.19 -59.46 5.39
N THR A 200 29.08 -60.16 5.19
CA THR A 200 28.75 -61.46 5.82
C THR A 200 28.59 -62.60 4.81
N THR A 201 29.16 -62.46 3.61
CA THR A 201 29.29 -63.55 2.63
C THR A 201 30.77 -63.76 2.33
#